data_AF-A0A944WPJ9-F1
#
_entry.id   AF-A0A944WPJ9-F1
#
_cell.length_a   1.000
_cell.length_b   1.000
_cell.length_c   1.000
_cell.angle_alpha   90.00
_cell.angle_beta   90.00
_cell.angle_gamma   90.00
#
_symmetry.space_group_name_H-M   'P 1'
#
loop_
_entity.id
_entity.type
_entity.pdbx_description
1 polymer ?
#
loop_
_entity_poly.entity_id
_entity_poly.type
_entity_poly.pdbx_seq_one_letter_code
_entity_poly.pdbx_strand_id
1 'polypeptide(L)'
;MTRIKILSYADLKADGIVGNRTQLGRLIELDDFPPGFLLSANSRRWTELEVAEWLQKRRAGQDEESDQMIAQTPSSIADIIANQSAK
;
A
#
# COMPACT_ATOMS: atom_id res chain seq x y z
N MET A 1 27.73 -9.09 -2.40
CA MET A 1 27.68 -7.61 -2.49
C MET A 1 26.31 -7.22 -2.99
N THR A 2 25.44 -6.72 -2.11
CA THR A 2 24.13 -6.17 -2.50
C THR A 2 24.38 -4.87 -3.25
N ARG A 3 24.03 -4.83 -4.54
CA ARG A 3 24.09 -3.58 -5.31
C ARG A 3 22.88 -2.73 -4.92
N ILE A 4 23.14 -1.49 -4.52
CA ILE A 4 22.07 -0.52 -4.29
C ILE A 4 21.58 -0.06 -5.66
N LYS A 5 20.32 -0.36 -5.97
CA LYS A 5 19.66 0.13 -7.17
C LYS A 5 18.98 1.47 -6.85
N ILE A 6 19.30 2.48 -7.67
CA ILE A 6 18.79 3.84 -7.51
C ILE A 6 17.74 4.08 -8.60
N LEU A 7 16.51 4.33 -8.18
CA LEU A 7 15.37 4.60 -9.03
C LEU A 7 15.25 6.10 -9.29
N SER A 8 14.97 6.45 -10.54
CA SER A 8 14.50 7.76 -10.97
C SER A 8 12.97 7.77 -11.02
N TYR A 9 12.38 8.94 -11.23
CA TYR A 9 10.94 9.02 -11.49
C TYR A 9 10.52 8.25 -12.75
N ALA A 10 11.38 8.20 -13.78
CA ALA A 10 11.06 7.43 -14.98
C ALA A 10 10.94 5.95 -14.64
N ASP A 11 11.80 5.44 -13.75
CA ASP A 11 11.74 4.05 -13.29
C ASP A 11 10.48 3.82 -12.44
N LEU A 12 10.18 4.71 -11.47
CA LEU A 12 8.95 4.61 -10.67
C LEU A 12 7.68 4.61 -11.53
N LYS A 13 7.70 5.37 -12.64
CA LYS A 13 6.60 5.41 -13.59
C LYS A 13 6.53 4.15 -14.45
N ALA A 14 7.68 3.64 -14.90
CA ALA A 14 7.75 2.40 -15.68
C ALA A 14 7.30 1.18 -14.86
N ASP A 15 7.63 1.15 -13.57
CA ASP A 15 7.24 0.11 -12.62
C ASP A 15 5.77 0.23 -12.18
N GLY A 16 5.04 1.25 -12.64
CA GLY A 16 3.62 1.46 -12.32
C GLY A 16 3.35 1.92 -10.88
N ILE A 17 4.39 2.31 -10.14
CA ILE A 17 4.29 2.79 -8.76
C ILE A 17 3.64 4.18 -8.75
N VAL A 18 3.98 5.03 -9.72
CA VAL A 18 3.39 6.36 -9.90
C VAL A 18 2.95 6.58 -11.35
N GLY A 19 1.79 7.20 -11.55
CA GLY A 19 1.30 7.58 -12.87
C GLY A 19 1.75 8.98 -13.31
N ASN A 20 1.83 9.93 -12.37
CA ASN A 20 2.21 11.32 -12.65
C ASN A 20 2.90 12.01 -11.45
N ARG A 21 3.45 13.21 -11.69
CA ARG A 21 4.16 14.01 -10.68
C ARG A 21 3.27 14.47 -9.52
N THR A 22 2.02 14.81 -9.82
CA THR A 22 1.06 15.24 -8.79
C THR A 22 0.72 14.09 -7.85
N GLN A 23 0.55 12.88 -8.37
CA GLN A 23 0.35 11.67 -7.58
C GLN A 23 1.56 11.40 -6.70
N LEU A 24 2.78 11.50 -7.23
CA LEU A 24 3.99 11.37 -6.43
C LEU A 24 4.02 12.40 -5.27
N GLY A 25 3.68 13.66 -5.53
CA GLY A 25 3.60 14.68 -4.48
C GLY A 25 2.60 14.30 -3.39
N ARG A 26 1.39 13.89 -3.77
CA ARG A 26 0.35 13.43 -2.83
C ARG A 26 0.77 12.21 -2.03
N LEU A 27 1.43 11.25 -2.66
CA LEU A 27 1.94 10.06 -1.98
C LEU A 27 2.96 10.43 -0.91
N ILE A 28 3.84 11.40 -1.18
CA ILE A 28 4.82 11.89 -0.20
C ILE A 28 4.12 12.63 0.94
N GLU A 29 3.09 13.42 0.66
CA GLU A 29 2.39 14.25 1.66
C GLU A 29 1.37 13.47 2.51
N LEU A 30 0.69 12.47 1.94
CA LEU A 30 -0.48 11.82 2.53
C LEU A 30 -0.27 10.34 2.86
N ASP A 31 0.60 9.65 2.14
CA ASP A 31 0.80 8.20 2.23
C ASP A 31 2.21 7.84 2.72
N ASP A 32 2.95 8.79 3.30
CA ASP A 32 4.32 8.62 3.80
C ASP A 32 5.28 7.99 2.76
N PHE A 33 5.05 8.27 1.47
CA PHE A 33 5.94 7.78 0.43
C PHE A 33 7.34 8.39 0.60
N PRO A 34 8.42 7.61 0.38
CA PRO A 34 9.77 8.11 0.58
C PRO A 34 10.01 9.40 -0.22
N PRO A 35 10.44 10.50 0.41
CA PRO A 35 10.63 11.75 -0.30
C PRO A 35 11.77 11.63 -1.32
N GLY A 36 12.70 10.69 -1.14
CA GLY A 36 13.89 10.53 -1.97
C GLY A 36 14.93 11.61 -1.70
N PHE A 37 16.13 11.42 -2.26
CA PHE A 37 17.29 12.30 -2.08
C PHE A 37 17.74 12.93 -3.40
N LEU A 38 18.43 14.06 -3.31
CA LEU A 38 19.01 14.72 -4.48
C LEU A 38 20.34 14.06 -4.83
N LEU A 39 20.40 13.42 -6.01
CA LEU A 39 21.66 12.91 -6.57
C LEU A 39 22.43 14.03 -7.30
N SER A 40 21.70 15.03 -7.82
CA SER A 40 22.24 16.24 -8.41
C SER A 40 21.27 17.40 -8.19
N ALA A 41 21.67 18.63 -8.53
CA ALA A 41 20.92 19.85 -8.27
C ALA A 41 19.42 19.82 -8.63
N ASN A 42 19.01 18.98 -9.60
CA ASN A 42 17.61 18.81 -9.99
C ASN A 42 17.17 17.34 -10.20
N SER A 43 17.95 16.36 -9.74
CA SER A 43 17.62 14.94 -9.94
C SER A 43 17.34 14.26 -8.62
N ARG A 44 16.06 14.12 -8.32
CA ARG A 44 15.59 13.35 -7.16
C ARG A 44 15.58 11.86 -7.49
N ARG A 45 16.07 11.07 -6.53
CA ARG A 45 16.25 9.63 -6.64
C ARG A 45 15.77 8.92 -5.39
N TRP A 46 15.45 7.65 -5.56
CA TRP A 46 14.98 6.75 -4.51
C TRP A 46 15.83 5.49 -4.51
N THR A 47 15.99 4.84 -3.37
CA THR A 47 16.54 3.49 -3.36
C THR A 47 15.41 2.48 -3.59
N GLU A 48 15.73 1.37 -4.28
CA GLU A 48 14.77 0.28 -4.47
C GLU A 48 14.30 -0.30 -3.13
N LEU A 49 15.16 -0.30 -2.11
CA LEU A 49 14.84 -0.78 -0.77
C LEU A 49 13.76 0.07 -0.09
N GLU A 50 13.93 1.40 -0.03
CA GLU A 50 12.93 2.29 0.61
C GLU A 50 11.56 2.17 -0.06
N VAL A 51 11.54 2.08 -1.39
CA VAL A 51 10.31 1.94 -2.15
C VAL A 51 9.66 0.58 -1.92
N ALA A 52 10.46 -0.50 -1.86
CA ALA A 52 9.96 -1.84 -1.54
C ALA A 52 9.42 -1.93 -0.11
N GLU A 53 10.09 -1.33 0.87
CA GLU A 53 9.63 -1.26 2.27
C GLU A 53 8.30 -0.52 2.37
N TRP A 54 8.17 0.62 1.68
CA TRP A 54 6.91 1.36 1.62
C TRP A 54 5.79 0.51 1.01
N LEU A 55 6.04 -0.20 -0.10
CA LEU A 55 5.07 -1.10 -0.71
C LEU A 55 4.66 -2.25 0.22
N GLN A 56 5.60 -2.81 0.99
CA GLN A 56 5.30 -3.86 1.97
C GLN A 56 4.42 -3.34 3.10
N LYS A 57 4.71 -2.17 3.67
CA LYS A 57 3.88 -1.55 4.70
C LYS A 57 2.45 -1.32 4.23
N ARG A 58 2.29 -0.84 2.99
CA ARG A 58 0.99 -0.62 2.35
C ARG A 58 0.19 -1.91 2.18
N ARG A 59 0.85 -3.02 1.82
CA ARG A 59 0.19 -4.33 1.74
C ARG A 59 -0.23 -4.83 3.11
N ALA A 60 0.67 -4.80 4.08
CA ALA A 60 0.37 -5.25 5.44
C ALA A 60 -0.79 -4.47 6.08
N GLY A 61 -0.86 -3.16 5.87
CA GLY A 61 -1.97 -2.34 6.38
C GLY A 61 -3.34 -2.72 5.80
N GLN A 62 -3.39 -3.30 4.60
CA GLN A 62 -4.64 -3.79 3.99
C GLN A 62 -5.04 -5.17 4.50
N ASP A 63 -4.06 -5.99 4.89
CA ASP A 63 -4.31 -7.32 5.42
C ASP A 63 -4.92 -7.25 6.84
N GLU A 64 -4.50 -6.28 7.66
CA GLU A 64 -5.03 -6.08 9.03
C GLU A 64 -6.51 -5.62 9.05
N GLU A 65 -6.93 -4.80 8.08
CA GLU A 65 -8.35 -4.44 7.92
C GLU A 65 -9.18 -5.61 7.39
N SER A 66 -8.59 -6.45 6.55
CA SER A 66 -9.24 -7.63 5.97
C SER A 66 -9.49 -8.72 7.03
N ASP A 67 -8.56 -8.91 7.97
CA ASP A 67 -8.68 -9.92 9.04
C ASP A 67 -9.69 -9.48 10.12
N GLN A 68 -9.79 -8.18 10.41
CA GLN A 68 -10.79 -7.63 11.34
C GLN A 68 -12.22 -7.59 10.77
N MET A 69 -12.40 -7.66 9.45
CA MET A 69 -13.72 -7.82 8.82
C MET A 69 -14.26 -9.25 8.90
N ILE A 70 -13.42 -10.27 9.11
CA ILE A 70 -13.85 -11.67 9.23
C ILE A 70 -14.33 -12.01 10.65
N ALA A 71 -13.91 -11.23 11.66
CA ALA A 71 -14.21 -11.50 13.07
C ALA A 71 -15.52 -10.86 13.59
N GLN A 72 -16.25 -10.08 12.79
CA GLN A 72 -17.48 -9.38 13.21
C GLN A 72 -18.76 -9.81 12.47
N THR A 73 -18.86 -11.06 11.99
CA THR A 73 -20.17 -11.61 11.59
C THR A 73 -20.73 -12.55 12.66
N PRO A 74 -21.32 -12.06 13.77
CA PRO A 74 -22.26 -12.89 14.50
C PRO A 74 -23.57 -12.93 13.70
N SER A 75 -23.80 -14.08 13.07
CA SER A 75 -25.11 -14.64 12.69
C SER A 75 -25.99 -13.90 11.66
N SER A 76 -26.38 -14.58 10.59
CA SER A 76 -27.81 -14.89 10.33
C SER A 76 -28.02 -15.74 9.07
N ILE A 77 -27.79 -17.06 9.16
CA ILE A 77 -28.51 -18.03 8.30
C ILE A 77 -29.01 -19.19 9.16
N ALA A 78 -28.20 -19.65 10.14
CA ALA A 78 -28.59 -20.72 11.06
C ALA A 78 -29.74 -20.31 12.03
N ASP A 79 -29.77 -19.06 12.50
CA ASP A 79 -30.80 -18.61 13.45
C ASP A 79 -32.18 -18.35 12.81
N ILE A 80 -32.24 -18.03 11.51
CA ILE A 80 -33.52 -17.81 10.80
C ILE A 80 -34.30 -19.12 10.63
N ILE A 81 -33.61 -20.26 10.54
CA ILE A 81 -34.24 -21.57 10.37
C ILE A 81 -34.79 -22.12 11.70
N ALA A 82 -34.23 -21.73 12.84
CA ALA A 82 -34.66 -22.21 14.15
C ALA A 82 -35.99 -21.61 14.65
N ASN A 83 -36.44 -20.47 14.11
CA ASN A 83 -37.61 -19.73 14.63
C ASN A 83 -38.90 -19.90 13.80
N GLN A 84 -38.95 -20.83 12.84
CA GLN A 84 -40.14 -21.07 12.00
C GLN A 84 -40.97 -22.31 12.38
N SER A 85 -40.61 -23.07 13.42
CA SER A 85 -41.32 -24.30 13.83
C SER A 85 -42.27 -24.16 15.04
N ALA A 86 -42.69 -22.94 15.40
CA ALA A 86 -43.66 -22.74 16.46
C ALA A 86 -44.90 -21.97 15.95
N LYS A 87 -45.69 -22.60 15.09
CA LYS A 87 -47.11 -22.30 14.90
C LYS A 87 -47.88 -23.57 14.55
#